data_AF-A0A6A6CKP3-F1
#
_entry.id   AF-A0A6A6CKP3-F1
#
_cell.length_a   1.000
_cell.length_b   1.000
_cell.length_c   1.000
_cell.angle_alpha   90.00
_cell.angle_beta   90.00
_cell.angle_gamma   90.00
#
_symmetry.space_group_name_H-M   'P 1'
#
loop_
_entity.id
_entity.type
_entity.pdbx_description
1 polymer ?
#
loop_
_entity_poly.entity_id
_entity_poly.type
_entity_poly.pdbx_seq_one_letter_code
_entity_poly.pdbx_strand_id
1 'polypeptide(L)'
;MAIWKTRLTLIYHGGVLRTSPNIYNLPGPQTRPFTHYPHLHEGQKWTPTELQTLQTLSTTGTTNRTIREHHLPHRTLEAIALQRHRLGLKTRSKPPPWTAAETATLQTALERGLTWTEIRLRELPQRTESAMKGKVRRMEVYGACGGRKERRKWGVGEVERLRWLREVEGLCWGDVAVEMGRSEVAVAGKYWFSRRGERRGRGGVEKDGG
;
A
#
# COMPACT_ATOMS: atom_id res chain seq x y z
N MET A 1 57.77 -0.61 -40.08
CA MET A 1 57.77 -1.59 -41.20
C MET A 1 56.94 -2.81 -40.80
N ALA A 2 56.29 -3.43 -41.80
CA ALA A 2 55.14 -4.36 -41.77
C ALA A 2 53.79 -3.63 -41.51
N ILE A 3 52.86 -3.39 -42.44
CA ILE A 3 52.45 -3.93 -43.77
C ILE A 3 51.99 -5.39 -43.77
N TRP A 4 50.67 -5.60 -43.61
CA TRP A 4 49.84 -6.62 -44.28
C TRP A 4 48.42 -6.03 -44.43
N LYS A 5 48.09 -5.43 -45.60
CA LYS A 5 47.33 -6.00 -46.73
C LYS A 5 45.87 -6.42 -46.43
N THR A 6 44.97 -5.47 -46.66
CA THR A 6 43.67 -5.56 -47.34
C THR A 6 43.05 -6.93 -47.63
N ARG A 7 41.76 -7.07 -47.27
CA ARG A 7 40.73 -7.50 -48.24
C ARG A 7 39.36 -6.92 -47.90
N LEU A 8 39.00 -5.85 -48.63
CA LEU A 8 37.62 -5.52 -48.93
C LEU A 8 37.03 -6.68 -49.74
N THR A 9 35.90 -7.21 -49.31
CA THR A 9 34.99 -7.89 -50.24
C THR A 9 33.61 -7.33 -49.99
N LEU A 10 33.25 -6.32 -50.79
CA LEU A 10 31.86 -5.94 -51.01
C LEU A 10 31.18 -7.13 -51.70
N ILE A 11 30.16 -7.69 -51.07
CA ILE A 11 29.16 -8.47 -51.77
C ILE A 11 27.86 -7.67 -51.66
N TYR A 12 27.61 -6.90 -52.71
CA TYR A 12 26.34 -6.27 -53.02
C TYR A 12 25.44 -7.36 -53.60
N HIS A 13 24.39 -7.76 -52.87
CA HIS A 13 23.25 -8.42 -53.48
C HIS A 13 22.06 -7.46 -53.43
N GLY A 14 21.37 -7.38 -54.58
CA GLY A 14 20.28 -6.46 -54.91
C GLY A 14 19.33 -6.20 -53.75
N GLY A 15 18.93 -4.96 -53.55
CA GLY A 15 18.14 -4.30 -54.57
C GLY A 15 16.66 -4.69 -54.42
N VAL A 16 16.11 -4.50 -53.22
CA VAL A 16 14.77 -3.94 -53.04
C VAL A 16 14.85 -3.07 -51.80
N LEU A 17 14.82 -1.75 -51.98
CA LEU A 17 14.51 -0.81 -50.91
C LEU A 17 13.05 -1.07 -50.51
N ARG A 18 12.84 -2.07 -49.65
CA ARG A 18 11.65 -2.05 -48.80
C ARG A 18 11.94 -0.99 -47.78
N THR A 19 11.38 0.19 -47.99
CA THR A 19 11.16 1.15 -46.92
C THR A 19 10.43 0.40 -45.82
N SER A 20 11.17 -0.04 -44.79
CA SER A 20 10.57 -0.46 -43.54
C SER A 20 9.63 0.66 -43.13
N PRO A 21 8.33 0.41 -42.96
CA PRO A 21 7.43 1.43 -42.44
C PRO A 21 8.03 1.85 -41.11
N ASN A 22 8.34 3.13 -41.04
CA ASN A 22 8.84 3.84 -39.88
C ASN A 22 8.04 3.38 -38.64
N ILE A 23 8.64 2.52 -37.82
CA ILE A 23 8.04 2.00 -36.58
C ILE A 23 8.05 3.09 -35.49
N TYR A 24 8.52 4.30 -35.82
CA TYR A 24 8.35 5.51 -35.01
C TYR A 24 7.15 6.37 -35.47
N ASN A 25 6.14 5.74 -36.07
CA ASN A 25 4.76 6.21 -36.02
C ASN A 25 3.91 5.30 -35.11
N LEU A 26 4.49 4.89 -33.98
CA LEU A 26 3.65 4.59 -32.83
C LEU A 26 2.99 5.91 -32.44
N PRO A 27 1.65 6.00 -32.36
CA PRO A 27 1.04 7.12 -31.66
C PRO A 27 1.70 7.14 -30.28
N GLY A 28 2.41 8.24 -29.98
CA GLY A 28 3.00 8.49 -28.67
C GLY A 28 1.98 8.10 -27.60
N PRO A 29 2.44 7.54 -26.46
CA PRO A 29 1.63 6.72 -25.56
C PRO A 29 0.25 7.29 -25.58
N GLN A 30 -0.71 6.57 -26.18
CA GLN A 30 -2.08 7.05 -26.21
C GLN A 30 -2.36 7.33 -24.75
N THR A 31 -2.27 8.62 -24.41
CA THR A 31 -2.69 9.15 -23.14
C THR A 31 -4.14 8.80 -23.27
N ARG A 32 -4.53 7.66 -22.67
CA ARG A 32 -5.93 7.27 -22.53
C ARG A 32 -6.57 8.60 -22.23
N PRO A 33 -7.40 9.16 -23.14
CA PRO A 33 -7.80 10.55 -23.08
C PRO A 33 -8.16 10.73 -21.65
N PHE A 34 -7.36 11.51 -20.90
CA PHE A 34 -7.34 11.49 -19.44
C PHE A 34 -8.79 11.73 -19.15
N THR A 35 -9.53 10.66 -18.83
CA THR A 35 -10.98 10.73 -18.97
C THR A 35 -11.23 11.77 -17.94
N HIS A 36 -11.65 12.95 -18.40
CA HIS A 36 -11.96 14.04 -17.54
C HIS A 36 -13.00 13.39 -16.65
N TYR A 37 -12.61 12.95 -15.45
CA TYR A 37 -13.43 12.18 -14.55
C TYR A 37 -14.25 13.28 -13.90
N PRO A 38 -15.37 13.75 -14.50
CA PRO A 38 -16.10 14.89 -13.97
C PRO A 38 -16.83 14.46 -12.67
N HIS A 39 -16.62 13.21 -12.27
CA HIS A 39 -17.18 12.48 -11.15
C HIS A 39 -16.10 11.99 -10.18
N LEU A 40 -14.86 12.50 -10.25
CA LEU A 40 -14.07 12.70 -9.03
C LEU A 40 -14.84 13.73 -8.19
N HIS A 41 -15.98 13.30 -7.65
CA HIS A 41 -16.85 14.06 -6.80
C HIS A 41 -16.09 14.31 -5.51
N GLU A 42 -15.40 15.44 -5.48
CA GLU A 42 -15.14 16.13 -4.24
C GLU A 42 -16.45 16.19 -3.45
N GLY A 43 -16.54 15.36 -2.41
CA GLY A 43 -17.41 15.62 -1.27
C GLY A 43 -18.91 15.49 -1.45
N GLN A 44 -19.46 14.63 -2.33
CA GLN A 44 -20.90 14.33 -2.25
C GLN A 44 -21.21 13.77 -0.86
N LYS A 45 -21.86 14.60 -0.01
CA LYS A 45 -22.19 14.28 1.37
C LYS A 45 -23.08 13.04 1.41
N TRP A 46 -22.87 12.19 2.41
CA TRP A 46 -23.75 11.05 2.65
C TRP A 46 -25.08 11.56 3.21
N THR A 47 -26.18 11.18 2.59
CA THR A 47 -27.51 11.51 3.11
C THR A 47 -27.86 10.59 4.28
N PRO A 48 -28.74 11.01 5.20
CA PRO A 48 -29.22 10.14 6.29
C PRO A 48 -29.83 8.83 5.78
N THR A 49 -30.54 8.87 4.64
CA THR A 49 -31.15 7.70 4.02
C THR A 49 -30.10 6.69 3.54
N GLU A 50 -29.05 7.16 2.85
CA GLU A 50 -27.95 6.29 2.41
C GLU A 50 -27.22 5.64 3.60
N LEU A 51 -27.02 6.39 4.69
CA LEU A 51 -26.40 5.88 5.90
C LEU A 51 -27.26 4.78 6.56
N GLN A 52 -28.57 4.99 6.63
CA GLN A 52 -29.51 4.01 7.15
C GLN A 52 -29.50 2.74 6.29
N THR A 53 -29.54 2.88 4.95
CA THR A 53 -29.40 1.76 4.01
C THR A 53 -28.10 0.99 4.25
N LEU A 54 -26.97 1.67 4.45
CA LEU A 54 -25.70 1.01 4.77
C LEU A 54 -25.74 0.25 6.10
N GLN A 55 -26.38 0.80 7.13
CA GLN A 55 -26.51 0.15 8.43
C GLN A 55 -27.36 -1.12 8.33
N THR A 56 -28.56 -1.02 7.76
CA THR A 56 -29.48 -2.16 7.59
C THR A 56 -28.86 -3.27 6.73
N LEU A 57 -28.26 -2.93 5.60
CA LEU A 57 -27.66 -3.94 4.72
C LEU A 57 -26.36 -4.51 5.30
N SER A 58 -25.71 -3.82 6.24
CA SER A 58 -24.54 -4.35 6.92
C SER A 58 -24.89 -5.37 8.00
N THR A 59 -26.01 -5.20 8.70
CA THR A 59 -26.47 -6.20 9.69
C THR A 59 -26.92 -7.49 9.01
N THR A 60 -27.45 -7.41 7.79
CA THR A 60 -27.83 -8.57 6.98
C THR A 60 -26.65 -9.24 6.26
N GLY A 61 -25.42 -8.74 6.41
CA GLY A 61 -24.22 -9.33 5.80
C GLY A 61 -24.06 -9.05 4.29
N THR A 62 -24.78 -8.08 3.74
CA THR A 62 -24.78 -7.77 2.31
C THR A 62 -23.41 -7.25 1.85
N THR A 63 -22.95 -7.72 0.70
CA THR A 63 -21.65 -7.33 0.13
C THR A 63 -21.67 -5.91 -0.44
N ASN A 64 -20.52 -5.23 -0.49
CA ASN A 64 -20.43 -3.89 -1.09
C ASN A 64 -20.87 -3.86 -2.56
N ARG A 65 -20.66 -4.98 -3.28
CA ARG A 65 -21.06 -5.12 -4.68
C ARG A 65 -22.57 -5.09 -4.82
N THR A 66 -23.26 -5.92 -4.05
CA THR A 66 -24.73 -5.98 -4.00
C THR A 66 -25.33 -4.66 -3.52
N ILE A 67 -24.72 -4.00 -2.53
CA ILE A 67 -25.14 -2.67 -2.05
C ILE A 67 -25.07 -1.65 -3.20
N ARG A 68 -23.99 -1.64 -3.98
CA ARG A 68 -23.88 -0.73 -5.13
C ARG A 68 -24.93 -1.07 -6.20
N GLU A 69 -25.03 -2.32 -6.60
CA GLU A 69 -25.84 -2.74 -7.74
C GLU A 69 -27.34 -2.52 -7.50
N HIS A 70 -27.83 -2.71 -6.27
CA HIS A 70 -29.27 -2.68 -5.99
C HIS A 70 -29.74 -1.49 -5.14
N HIS A 71 -28.85 -0.82 -4.42
CA HIS A 71 -29.26 0.19 -3.44
C HIS A 71 -28.58 1.55 -3.61
N LEU A 72 -27.31 1.58 -4.02
CA LEU A 72 -26.51 2.80 -4.16
C LEU A 72 -25.72 2.82 -5.48
N PRO A 73 -26.39 2.78 -6.65
CA PRO A 73 -25.73 2.67 -7.96
C PRO A 73 -24.88 3.90 -8.31
N HIS A 74 -25.24 5.06 -7.75
CA HIS A 74 -24.53 6.33 -7.91
C HIS A 74 -23.27 6.43 -7.03
N ARG A 75 -23.03 5.48 -6.11
CA ARG A 75 -21.85 5.48 -5.25
C ARG A 75 -20.80 4.48 -5.75
N THR A 76 -19.54 4.87 -5.66
CA THR A 76 -18.43 3.96 -5.97
C THR A 76 -18.28 2.89 -4.89
N LEU A 77 -17.73 1.73 -5.26
CA LEU A 77 -17.44 0.65 -4.30
C LEU A 77 -16.48 1.12 -3.19
N GLU A 78 -15.52 1.99 -3.53
CA GLU A 78 -14.58 2.58 -2.58
C GLU A 78 -15.27 3.52 -1.60
N ALA A 79 -16.18 4.39 -2.08
CA ALA A 79 -16.96 5.28 -1.21
C ALA A 79 -17.81 4.47 -0.22
N ILE A 80 -18.50 3.42 -0.70
CA ILE A 80 -19.29 2.50 0.13
C ILE A 80 -18.38 1.81 1.17
N ALA A 81 -17.25 1.25 0.75
CA ALA A 81 -16.33 0.57 1.64
C ALA A 81 -15.77 1.50 2.73
N LEU A 82 -15.34 2.70 2.34
CA LEU A 82 -14.82 3.72 3.24
C LEU A 82 -15.88 4.19 4.23
N GLN A 83 -17.12 4.40 3.78
CA GLN A 83 -18.18 4.83 4.66
C GLN A 83 -18.60 3.74 5.64
N ARG A 84 -18.72 2.49 5.21
CA ARG A 84 -18.93 1.35 6.12
C ARG A 84 -17.82 1.27 7.17
N HIS A 85 -16.56 1.47 6.77
CA HIS A 85 -15.45 1.52 7.71
C HIS A 85 -15.59 2.67 8.73
N ARG A 86 -15.96 3.87 8.27
CA ARG A 86 -16.20 5.05 9.14
C ARG A 86 -17.35 4.83 10.13
N LEU A 87 -18.39 4.11 9.71
CA LEU A 87 -19.53 3.74 10.55
C LEU A 87 -19.24 2.53 11.45
N GLY A 88 -18.03 1.97 11.42
CA GLY A 88 -17.68 0.77 12.20
C GLY A 88 -18.34 -0.53 11.71
N LEU A 89 -19.00 -0.50 10.55
CA LEU A 89 -19.71 -1.61 9.92
C LEU A 89 -18.72 -2.55 9.22
N LYS A 90 -17.81 -3.15 9.98
CA LYS A 90 -16.83 -4.10 9.46
C LYS A 90 -17.52 -5.44 9.20
N THR A 91 -17.55 -5.86 7.94
CA THR A 91 -18.07 -7.16 7.51
C THR A 91 -17.14 -8.33 7.78
N ARG A 92 -15.85 -8.06 8.02
CA ARG A 92 -14.88 -9.14 8.22
C ARG A 92 -14.71 -9.38 9.71
N SER A 93 -15.25 -10.50 10.18
CA SER A 93 -14.67 -11.20 11.32
C SER A 93 -13.17 -11.35 11.04
N LYS A 94 -12.33 -11.06 12.04
CA LYS A 94 -10.90 -11.33 11.91
C LYS A 94 -10.78 -12.83 11.60
N PRO A 95 -9.99 -13.23 10.58
CA PRO A 95 -9.78 -14.65 10.35
C PRO A 95 -9.22 -15.27 11.64
N PRO A 96 -9.61 -16.53 11.96
CA PRO A 96 -9.15 -17.17 13.18
C PRO A 96 -7.62 -17.18 13.22
N PRO A 97 -7.00 -17.03 14.40
CA PRO A 97 -5.55 -17.11 14.52
C PRO A 97 -5.05 -18.45 13.99
N TRP A 98 -3.79 -18.49 13.53
CA TRP A 98 -3.16 -19.74 13.12
C TRP A 98 -2.85 -20.59 14.35
N THR A 99 -3.28 -21.85 14.36
CA THR A 99 -2.88 -22.77 15.42
C THR A 99 -1.48 -23.31 15.17
N ALA A 100 -0.85 -23.87 16.21
CA ALA A 100 0.43 -24.55 16.08
C ALA A 100 0.34 -25.75 15.13
N ALA A 101 -0.74 -26.55 15.24
CA ALA A 101 -1.01 -27.68 14.37
C ALA A 101 -1.14 -27.27 12.90
N GLU A 102 -1.95 -26.25 12.59
CA GLU A 102 -2.09 -25.76 11.20
C GLU A 102 -0.76 -25.25 10.64
N THR A 103 0.07 -24.63 11.49
CA THR A 103 1.38 -24.13 11.10
C THR A 103 2.33 -25.28 10.78
N ALA A 104 2.34 -26.34 11.59
CA ALA A 104 3.13 -27.55 11.35
C ALA A 104 2.67 -28.28 10.08
N THR A 105 1.35 -28.48 9.92
CA THR A 105 0.79 -29.08 8.70
C THR A 105 1.18 -28.30 7.45
N LEU A 106 1.11 -26.96 7.49
CA LEU A 106 1.52 -26.11 6.38
C LEU A 106 3.01 -26.28 6.06
N GLN A 107 3.86 -26.34 7.08
CA GLN A 107 5.30 -26.52 6.89
C GLN A 107 5.62 -27.90 6.28
N THR A 108 5.10 -28.98 6.86
CA THR A 108 5.32 -30.34 6.34
C THR A 108 4.78 -30.51 4.92
N ALA A 109 3.65 -29.87 4.60
CA ALA A 109 3.10 -29.92 3.24
C ALA A 109 3.98 -29.21 2.21
N LEU A 110 4.67 -28.13 2.61
CA LEU A 110 5.64 -27.43 1.76
C LEU A 110 6.94 -28.23 1.59
N GLU A 111 7.42 -28.87 2.66
CA GLU A 111 8.58 -29.78 2.61
C GLU A 111 8.31 -30.98 1.69
N ARG A 112 7.05 -31.44 1.62
CA ARG A 112 6.59 -32.46 0.65
C ARG A 112 6.46 -31.94 -0.79
N GLY A 113 6.65 -30.65 -1.03
CA GLY A 113 6.55 -30.04 -2.37
C GLY A 113 5.12 -29.89 -2.90
N LEU A 114 4.09 -29.93 -2.03
CA LEU A 114 2.71 -29.76 -2.47
C LEU A 114 2.43 -28.34 -2.97
N THR A 115 1.59 -28.23 -4.00
CA THR A 115 1.13 -26.93 -4.50
C THR A 115 0.12 -26.30 -3.53
N TRP A 116 -0.01 -24.96 -3.56
CA TRP A 116 -0.96 -24.24 -2.69
C TRP A 116 -2.39 -24.76 -2.78
N THR A 117 -2.81 -25.15 -3.99
CA THR A 117 -4.15 -25.66 -4.25
C THR A 117 -4.33 -27.05 -3.62
N GLU A 118 -3.33 -27.92 -3.69
CA GLU A 118 -3.35 -29.23 -3.03
C GLU A 118 -3.34 -29.10 -1.50
N ILE A 119 -2.51 -28.22 -0.95
CA ILE A 119 -2.47 -27.95 0.50
C ILE A 119 -3.85 -27.48 0.97
N ARG A 120 -4.49 -26.57 0.22
CA ARG A 120 -5.84 -26.11 0.54
C ARG A 120 -6.85 -27.25 0.49
N LEU A 121 -6.84 -28.07 -0.56
CA LEU A 121 -7.87 -29.08 -0.76
C LEU A 121 -7.73 -30.26 0.21
N ARG A 122 -6.50 -30.67 0.53
CA ARG A 122 -6.23 -31.89 1.29
C ARG A 122 -6.00 -31.64 2.77
N GLU A 123 -5.29 -30.58 3.11
CA GLU A 123 -4.72 -30.41 4.45
C GLU A 123 -5.37 -29.24 5.21
N LEU A 124 -5.65 -28.12 4.53
CA LEU A 124 -6.16 -26.87 5.15
C LEU A 124 -7.35 -26.26 4.38
N PRO A 125 -8.50 -26.97 4.25
CA PRO A 125 -9.67 -26.49 3.49
C PRO A 125 -10.30 -25.22 4.07
N GLN A 126 -10.12 -24.99 5.37
CA GLN A 126 -10.58 -23.81 6.08
C GLN A 126 -9.73 -22.55 5.81
N ARG A 127 -8.56 -22.68 5.15
CA ARG A 127 -7.65 -21.58 4.87
C ARG A 127 -7.63 -21.26 3.37
N THR A 128 -7.55 -19.97 3.05
CA THR A 128 -7.37 -19.53 1.66
C THR A 128 -5.90 -19.54 1.29
N GLU A 129 -5.58 -19.74 0.00
CA GLU A 129 -4.20 -19.72 -0.49
C GLU A 129 -3.46 -18.42 -0.14
N SER A 130 -4.17 -17.29 -0.20
CA SER A 130 -3.62 -15.99 0.20
C SER A 130 -3.24 -15.95 1.69
N ALA A 131 -4.06 -16.55 2.56
CA ALA A 131 -3.76 -16.65 3.99
C ALA A 131 -2.55 -17.55 4.24
N MET A 132 -2.42 -18.66 3.50
CA MET A 132 -1.27 -19.57 3.58
C MET A 132 0.02 -18.89 3.13
N LYS A 133 0.04 -18.28 1.92
CA LYS A 133 1.18 -17.51 1.42
C LYS A 133 1.59 -16.41 2.39
N GLY A 134 0.62 -15.68 2.94
CA GLY A 134 0.87 -14.65 3.95
C GLY A 134 1.39 -15.18 5.28
N LYS A 135 1.07 -16.44 5.65
CA LYS A 135 1.64 -17.11 6.82
C LYS A 135 3.08 -17.57 6.54
N VAL A 136 3.33 -18.21 5.40
CA VAL A 136 4.68 -18.64 4.97
C VAL A 136 5.63 -17.47 4.90
N ARG A 137 5.25 -16.39 4.19
CA ARG A 137 6.04 -15.16 4.17
C ARG A 137 6.36 -14.65 5.58
N ARG A 138 5.43 -14.76 6.53
CA ARG A 138 5.71 -14.38 7.92
C ARG A 138 6.71 -15.34 8.57
N MET A 139 6.57 -16.65 8.39
CA MET A 139 7.52 -17.65 8.89
C MET A 139 8.93 -17.45 8.30
N GLU A 140 9.03 -17.29 6.98
CA GLU A 140 10.27 -16.99 6.26
C GLU A 140 10.88 -15.66 6.68
N VAL A 141 10.07 -14.61 6.85
CA VAL A 141 10.55 -13.31 7.33
C VAL A 141 11.13 -13.43 8.74
N TYR A 142 10.57 -14.26 9.62
CA TYR A 142 11.19 -14.54 10.91
C TYR A 142 12.52 -15.31 10.79
N GLY A 143 12.76 -16.06 9.71
CA GLY A 143 14.01 -16.78 9.43
C GLY A 143 15.07 -15.98 8.65
N ALA A 144 14.68 -15.11 7.72
CA ALA A 144 15.59 -14.40 6.82
C ALA A 144 15.78 -12.91 7.16
N CYS A 145 14.86 -12.29 7.90
CA CYS A 145 14.95 -10.90 8.30
C CYS A 145 14.52 -10.74 9.77
N GLY A 146 15.48 -11.01 10.67
CA GLY A 146 15.34 -11.05 12.12
C GLY A 146 14.30 -10.09 12.69
N GLY A 147 13.17 -10.67 13.11
CA GLY A 147 12.11 -10.01 13.87
C GLY A 147 11.49 -8.78 13.19
N ARG A 148 10.42 -8.24 13.78
CA ARG A 148 10.20 -6.80 13.60
C ARG A 148 11.42 -6.15 14.24
N LYS A 149 12.33 -5.56 13.46
CA LYS A 149 13.34 -4.64 14.03
C LYS A 149 12.60 -3.74 14.99
N GLU A 150 12.97 -3.82 16.27
CA GLU A 150 12.28 -3.06 17.30
C GLU A 150 12.32 -1.60 16.85
N ARG A 151 11.13 -0.98 16.77
CA ARG A 151 11.04 0.39 16.27
C ARG A 151 11.77 1.26 17.29
N ARG A 152 12.97 1.73 16.92
CA ARG A 152 13.75 2.66 17.75
C ARG A 152 12.85 3.81 18.19
N LYS A 153 12.58 3.87 19.49
CA LYS A 153 11.79 4.93 20.12
C LYS A 153 12.47 6.28 19.85
N TRP A 154 11.67 7.33 19.72
CA TRP A 154 12.18 8.69 19.57
C TRP A 154 12.64 9.19 20.95
N GLY A 155 13.91 9.56 21.08
CA GLY A 155 14.41 10.24 22.28
C GLY A 155 13.92 11.69 22.35
N VAL A 156 13.92 12.29 23.54
CA VAL A 156 13.52 13.71 23.72
C VAL A 156 14.45 14.64 22.93
N GLY A 157 15.77 14.51 23.12
CA GLY A 157 16.76 15.30 22.36
C GLY A 157 16.75 15.02 20.86
N GLU A 158 16.28 13.83 20.44
CA GLU A 158 16.10 13.50 19.02
C GLU A 158 14.91 14.25 18.41
N VAL A 159 13.85 14.49 19.18
CA VAL A 159 12.71 15.31 18.75
C VAL A 159 13.06 16.79 18.75
N GLU A 160 13.86 17.25 19.70
CA GLU A 160 14.36 18.63 19.75
C GLU A 160 15.27 18.92 18.55
N ARG A 161 16.22 18.02 18.24
CA ARG A 161 17.06 18.14 17.05
C ARG A 161 16.23 18.18 15.77
N LEU A 162 15.23 17.30 15.64
CA LEU A 162 14.28 17.32 14.53
C LEU A 162 13.59 18.68 14.36
N ARG A 163 13.18 19.33 15.46
CA ARG A 163 12.55 20.66 15.40
C ARG A 163 13.54 21.72 14.99
N TRP A 164 14.74 21.70 15.56
CA TRP A 164 15.79 22.66 15.25
C TRP A 164 16.17 22.62 13.76
N LEU A 165 16.42 21.43 13.20
CA LEU A 165 16.73 21.27 11.78
C LEU A 165 15.61 21.80 10.87
N ARG A 166 14.35 21.67 11.31
CA ARG A 166 13.20 22.07 10.50
C ARG A 166 12.85 23.56 10.63
N GLU A 167 12.91 24.10 11.83
CA GLU A 167 12.39 25.43 12.17
C GLU A 167 13.48 26.49 12.19
N VAL A 168 14.72 26.12 12.53
CA VAL A 168 15.85 27.04 12.61
C VAL A 168 16.68 26.95 11.33
N GLU A 169 17.12 25.75 10.93
CA GLU A 169 17.90 25.61 9.70
C GLU A 169 17.05 25.60 8.43
N GLY A 170 15.74 25.35 8.55
CA GLY A 170 14.83 25.36 7.40
C GLY A 170 15.02 24.20 6.42
N LEU A 171 15.71 23.13 6.83
CA LEU A 171 16.02 21.98 5.98
C LEU A 171 14.76 21.31 5.43
N CYS A 172 14.86 20.78 4.20
CA CYS A 172 13.80 19.96 3.62
C CYS A 172 13.75 18.58 4.29
N TRP A 173 12.63 17.86 4.18
CA TRP A 173 12.47 16.59 4.87
C TRP A 173 13.50 15.53 4.45
N GLY A 174 13.99 15.59 3.22
CA GLY A 174 15.06 14.72 2.73
C GLY A 174 16.36 14.94 3.49
N ASP A 175 16.80 16.19 3.63
CA ASP A 175 18.04 16.53 4.34
C ASP A 175 17.93 16.23 5.84
N VAL A 176 16.77 16.55 6.44
CA VAL A 176 16.47 16.17 7.83
C VAL A 176 16.52 14.65 8.01
N ALA A 177 16.03 13.88 7.04
CA ALA A 177 16.05 12.42 7.10
C ALA A 177 17.48 11.86 7.04
N VAL A 178 18.31 12.41 6.15
CA VAL A 178 19.73 12.07 6.05
C VAL A 178 20.44 12.39 7.36
N GLU A 179 20.28 13.62 7.86
CA GLU A 179 20.92 14.10 9.09
C GLU A 179 20.51 13.28 10.33
N MET A 180 19.23 12.87 10.39
CA MET A 180 18.69 12.09 11.51
C MET A 180 18.91 10.58 11.37
N GLY A 181 19.43 10.10 10.24
CA GLY A 181 19.56 8.67 9.95
C GLY A 181 18.22 7.92 9.99
N ARG A 182 17.12 8.59 9.57
CA ARG A 182 15.76 8.05 9.57
C ARG A 182 15.11 8.25 8.21
N SER A 183 13.94 7.63 7.97
CA SER A 183 13.20 7.88 6.73
C SER A 183 12.45 9.21 6.77
N GLU A 184 12.30 9.83 5.59
CA GLU A 184 11.55 11.07 5.40
C GLU A 184 10.14 11.04 6.01
N VAL A 185 9.42 9.93 5.76
CA VAL A 185 8.08 9.71 6.31
C VAL A 185 8.09 9.65 7.84
N ALA A 186 9.14 9.07 8.44
CA ALA A 186 9.25 8.98 9.88
C ALA A 186 9.54 10.33 10.54
N VAL A 187 10.46 11.13 9.98
CA VAL A 187 10.79 12.47 10.50
C VAL A 187 9.61 13.43 10.34
N ALA A 188 8.97 13.47 9.16
CA ALA A 188 7.81 14.32 8.91
C ALA A 188 6.64 13.94 9.83
N GLY A 189 6.33 12.63 9.91
CA GLY A 189 5.29 12.12 10.79
C GLY A 189 5.53 12.51 12.24
N LYS A 190 6.74 12.28 12.77
CA LYS A 190 7.07 12.61 14.16
C LYS A 190 6.95 14.11 14.43
N TYR A 191 7.45 14.96 13.54
CA TYR A 191 7.35 16.42 13.68
C TYR A 191 5.88 16.85 13.83
N TRP A 192 5.01 16.41 12.92
CA TRP A 192 3.58 16.74 12.96
C TRP A 192 2.88 16.24 14.21
N PHE A 193 3.17 15.01 14.66
CA PHE A 193 2.59 14.48 15.90
C PHE A 193 3.07 15.25 17.14
N SER A 194 4.34 15.67 17.18
CA SER A 194 4.88 16.45 18.30
C SER A 194 4.19 17.81 18.45
N ARG A 195 3.88 18.49 17.32
CA ARG A 195 3.17 19.78 17.34
C ARG A 195 1.69 19.67 17.71
N ARG A 196 1.04 18.54 17.41
CA ARG A 196 -0.37 18.30 17.79
C ARG A 196 -0.54 18.07 19.30
N GLY A 197 0.44 17.47 19.96
CA GLY A 197 0.42 17.28 21.42
C GLY A 197 0.46 18.60 22.20
N GLU A 198 1.31 19.53 21.78
CA GLU A 198 1.46 20.85 22.44
C GLU A 198 0.21 21.73 22.34
N ARG A 199 -0.53 21.66 21.24
CA ARG A 199 -1.79 22.42 21.08
C ARG A 199 -2.89 22.00 22.06
N ARG A 200 -2.81 20.80 22.65
CA ARG A 200 -3.76 20.35 23.69
C ARG A 200 -3.29 20.68 25.11
N GLY A 201 -2.01 21.00 25.31
CA GLY A 201 -1.44 21.27 26.64
C GLY A 201 -1.54 22.73 27.11
N ARG A 202 -1.71 23.71 26.22
CA ARG A 202 -1.84 25.14 26.57
C ARG A 202 -3.28 25.58 26.89
N GLY A 203 -4.05 24.74 27.57
CA GLY A 203 -5.45 25.03 27.95
C GLY A 203 -5.75 24.83 29.44
N GLY A 204 -4.74 24.58 30.28
CA GLY A 204 -4.90 24.52 31.72
C GLY A 204 -4.76 25.92 32.32
N VAL A 205 -5.89 26.61 32.46
CA VAL A 205 -5.98 27.85 33.24
C VAL A 205 -5.75 27.49 34.71
N GLU A 206 -4.66 28.03 35.23
CA GLU A 206 -4.30 28.21 36.63
C GLU A 206 -5.51 28.80 37.38
N LYS A 207 -6.16 27.99 38.23
CA LYS A 207 -7.04 28.50 39.28
C LYS A 207 -6.21 28.60 40.54
N ASP A 208 -5.52 29.73 40.67
CA ASP A 208 -5.00 30.17 41.95
C ASP A 208 -6.14 30.48 42.91
N GLY A 209 -5.90 30.15 44.16
CA GLY A 209 -6.85 30.26 45.26
C GLY A 209 -7.09 31.70 45.69
N GLY A 210 -8.29 31.87 46.25
CA GLY A 210 -8.77 33.01 47.00
C GLY A 210 -10.04 32.58 47.72
#